data_AF-A0A0K2JC33-F1
#
_entry.id   AF-A0A0K2JC33-F1
#
_cell.length_a   1.000
_cell.length_b   1.000
_cell.length_c   1.000
_cell.angle_alpha   90.00
_cell.angle_beta   90.00
_cell.angle_gamma   90.00
#
_symmetry.space_group_name_H-M   'P 1'
#
loop_
_entity.id
_entity.type
_entity.pdbx_description
1 polymer ?
#
loop_
_entity_poly.entity_id
_entity_poly.type
_entity_poly.pdbx_seq_one_letter_code
_entity_poly.pdbx_strand_id
1 'polypeptide(L)'
;MDNRNTIYFSEAQAAYRKFLKSSRGMLGLNFKKKENLKSFTEIQKEENAYNSVNLGIKEIPLDKIVGSVEKYSYFDKNFVPKNDIVKQRWINIYVGYMMDSMLPPVILYKIKDDYYVYDGNHRVSVAKFLNFASIEAEVEEFLPTKDTKDKVIYQEHMFFEKETGIEEIILSEPIKYKYLREEIESYTDLLNKRRNRNFSLREGAEKWYKEVFLPIKGLLEENNIAKSQKKNISDIFMFLLDHKYYLSKNEGKNKGYLYSTIDFINLVKTNENRNLHDMCQIETQEAVEKYRKLAALDEELIDLSFREKKEKKELLKKEISEYFSEALEKLPVRYSEYLAGIESSKDIFSGYILEYIEILNKGKNLEILNIQREEQESSEKIENCDFHSENRILVLNYILEVFLPITEILIWINEENIFSPEEYESLQREFFYLLRLKKILLSEGKSAKYENIMAENIKIAVETKNRDMLCGVKNILVKEKEKEFIRNLENAEKFYSLLQKYGEIKRYETYTDFFIMLDNYGEKRFMDSLEKDLEEFYSFDEIVNEYKTQAMLYMENNTILKNGYENNLQENYEYGFIDFFIMKNLGEI
;
A
#
# COMPACT_ATOMS: atom_id res chain seq x y z
N MET A 1 60.60 10.44 -20.73
CA MET A 1 59.28 10.63 -20.10
C MET A 1 58.24 10.40 -21.19
N ASP A 2 57.31 9.47 -20.97
CA ASP A 2 56.27 9.04 -21.92
C ASP A 2 55.33 10.21 -22.27
N ASN A 3 54.96 10.40 -23.56
CA ASN A 3 54.20 11.56 -24.06
C ASN A 3 52.82 11.69 -23.38
N ARG A 4 52.26 10.56 -22.91
CA ARG A 4 51.02 10.47 -22.14
C ARG A 4 51.11 11.13 -20.75
N ASN A 5 52.26 11.02 -20.06
CA ASN A 5 52.45 11.65 -18.75
C ASN A 5 52.42 13.19 -18.85
N THR A 6 52.92 13.74 -19.95
CA THR A 6 52.91 15.19 -20.19
C THR A 6 51.50 15.72 -20.44
N ILE A 7 50.65 14.94 -21.13
CA ILE A 7 49.25 15.29 -21.39
C ILE A 7 48.45 15.33 -20.09
N TYR A 8 48.48 14.24 -19.30
CA TYR A 8 47.73 14.18 -18.03
C TYR A 8 48.23 15.20 -17.01
N PHE A 9 49.52 15.52 -16.99
CA PHE A 9 50.05 16.55 -16.11
C PHE A 9 49.52 17.95 -16.47
N SER A 10 49.42 18.27 -17.75
CA SER A 10 48.82 19.53 -18.22
C SER A 10 47.32 19.60 -17.89
N GLU A 11 46.60 18.49 -18.09
CA GLU A 11 45.19 18.35 -17.72
C GLU A 11 44.98 18.53 -16.22
N ALA A 12 45.80 17.87 -15.40
CA ALA A 12 45.76 17.99 -13.94
C ALA A 12 45.99 19.43 -13.47
N GLN A 13 46.89 20.19 -14.12
CA GLN A 13 47.07 21.61 -13.81
C GLN A 13 45.83 22.44 -14.15
N ALA A 14 45.17 22.17 -15.27
CA ALA A 14 43.93 22.85 -15.66
C ALA A 14 42.79 22.50 -14.69
N ALA A 15 42.66 21.23 -14.33
CA ALA A 15 41.72 20.71 -13.35
C ALA A 15 41.90 21.38 -11.98
N TYR A 16 43.12 21.45 -11.47
CA TYR A 16 43.43 22.14 -10.21
C TYR A 16 43.02 23.63 -10.25
N ARG A 17 43.30 24.33 -11.36
CA ARG A 17 42.86 25.74 -11.53
C ARG A 17 41.34 25.86 -11.57
N LYS A 18 40.64 24.91 -12.21
CA LYS A 18 39.17 24.86 -12.24
C LYS A 18 38.61 24.65 -10.83
N PHE A 19 39.20 23.75 -10.06
CA PHE A 19 38.76 23.46 -8.69
C PHE A 19 38.93 24.66 -7.73
N LEU A 20 40.02 25.41 -7.87
CA LEU A 20 40.23 26.66 -7.12
C LEU A 20 39.27 27.78 -7.53
N LYS A 21 38.75 27.76 -8.77
CA LYS A 21 37.75 28.73 -9.23
C LYS A 21 36.36 28.38 -8.69
N SER A 22 36.01 27.09 -8.64
CA SER A 22 34.70 26.66 -8.13
C SER A 22 34.50 26.96 -6.65
N SER A 23 35.57 27.09 -5.85
CA SER A 23 35.47 27.48 -4.44
C SER A 23 35.28 28.97 -4.19
N ARG A 24 35.37 29.83 -5.23
CA ARG A 24 35.27 31.31 -5.09
C ARG A 24 33.88 31.90 -5.31
N GLY A 25 32.86 31.06 -5.60
CA GLY A 25 31.49 31.50 -5.87
C GLY A 25 31.32 32.27 -7.20
N MET A 26 30.09 32.33 -7.73
CA MET A 26 29.77 33.24 -8.83
C MET A 26 29.91 34.70 -8.33
N LEU A 27 30.66 35.53 -9.06
CA LEU A 27 30.90 36.98 -8.83
C LEU A 27 31.97 37.41 -7.81
N GLY A 28 32.78 36.51 -7.24
CA GLY A 28 34.02 36.93 -6.53
C GLY A 28 33.84 37.77 -5.25
N LEU A 29 32.62 37.84 -4.70
CA LEU A 29 32.30 38.48 -3.42
C LEU A 29 32.10 37.42 -2.34
N ASN A 30 33.06 37.29 -1.43
CA ASN A 30 33.02 36.35 -0.30
C ASN A 30 32.15 36.90 0.85
N PHE A 31 30.88 36.48 0.94
CA PHE A 31 30.04 36.76 2.11
C PHE A 31 29.79 35.53 3.02
N LYS A 32 30.43 34.38 2.77
CA LYS A 32 30.39 33.24 3.70
C LYS A 32 31.76 33.02 4.33
N LYS A 33 31.79 32.99 5.66
CA LYS A 33 32.95 32.55 6.47
C LYS A 33 33.50 31.26 5.83
N LYS A 34 34.80 31.23 5.52
CA LYS A 34 35.46 30.01 5.01
C LYS A 34 35.45 28.95 6.12
N GLU A 35 34.40 28.14 6.16
CA GLU A 35 34.31 26.98 7.04
C GLU A 35 35.44 26.00 6.68
N ASN A 36 36.16 25.54 7.70
CA ASN A 36 37.18 24.51 7.57
C ASN A 36 36.52 23.12 7.55
N LEU A 37 37.30 22.09 7.19
CA LEU A 37 36.88 20.70 7.42
C LEU A 37 36.59 20.48 8.90
N LYS A 38 35.63 19.59 9.22
CA LYS A 38 35.39 19.17 10.60
C LYS A 38 36.65 18.50 11.15
N SER A 39 37.02 18.84 12.39
CA SER A 39 38.16 18.25 13.08
C SER A 39 37.72 16.97 13.80
N PHE A 40 38.33 15.83 13.46
CA PHE A 40 38.07 14.58 14.17
C PHE A 40 38.39 14.72 15.67
N THR A 41 39.51 15.37 16.02
CA THR A 41 39.95 15.49 17.42
C THR A 41 38.96 16.26 18.29
N GLU A 42 38.23 17.22 17.71
CA GLU A 42 37.19 17.97 18.42
C GLU A 42 36.00 17.05 18.74
N ILE A 43 35.48 16.34 17.74
CA ILE A 43 34.36 15.40 17.90
C ILE A 43 34.75 14.20 18.78
N GLN A 44 35.95 13.67 18.62
CA GLN A 44 36.48 12.58 19.44
C GLN A 44 36.46 12.94 20.93
N LYS A 45 36.85 14.17 21.28
CA LYS A 45 36.78 14.69 22.65
C LYS A 45 35.35 14.92 23.09
N GLU A 46 34.53 15.53 22.23
CA GLU A 46 33.13 15.81 22.51
C GLU A 46 32.31 14.54 22.82
N GLU A 47 32.62 13.45 22.13
CA GLU A 47 31.96 12.13 22.22
C GLU A 47 32.68 11.15 23.17
N ASN A 48 33.83 11.54 23.72
CA ASN A 48 34.71 10.68 24.51
C ASN A 48 35.03 9.35 23.78
N ALA A 49 35.30 9.41 22.48
CA ALA A 49 35.42 8.23 21.62
C ALA A 49 36.90 7.77 21.48
N TYR A 50 37.42 7.06 22.48
CA TYR A 50 38.84 6.65 22.52
C TYR A 50 39.09 5.17 22.23
N ASN A 51 38.05 4.33 22.27
CA ASN A 51 38.14 2.93 21.88
C ASN A 51 37.79 2.81 20.40
N SER A 52 38.57 2.04 19.64
CA SER A 52 38.34 1.82 18.22
C SER A 52 38.16 0.35 17.86
N VAL A 53 37.46 0.10 16.74
CA VAL A 53 37.32 -1.20 16.10
C VAL A 53 37.65 -1.07 14.61
N ASN A 54 38.42 -2.00 14.07
CA ASN A 54 38.72 -2.03 12.63
C ASN A 54 37.56 -2.68 11.88
N LEU A 55 36.97 -1.96 10.91
CA LEU A 55 35.85 -2.42 10.08
C LEU A 55 36.29 -3.01 8.74
N GLY A 56 37.60 -3.08 8.48
CA GLY A 56 38.18 -3.57 7.24
C GLY A 56 38.07 -2.59 6.07
N ILE A 57 38.24 -3.12 4.86
CA ILE A 57 38.10 -2.36 3.61
C ILE A 57 36.62 -2.26 3.24
N LYS A 58 36.13 -1.04 3.03
CA LYS A 58 34.75 -0.72 2.65
C LYS A 58 34.73 0.35 1.56
N GLU A 59 33.68 0.32 0.75
CA GLU A 59 33.39 1.38 -0.21
C GLU A 59 32.53 2.45 0.45
N ILE A 60 33.06 3.66 0.58
CA ILE A 60 32.45 4.73 1.39
C ILE A 60 31.91 5.86 0.50
N PRO A 61 30.62 6.22 0.61
CA PRO A 61 30.07 7.40 -0.06
C PRO A 61 30.86 8.66 0.26
N LEU A 62 31.23 9.43 -0.77
CA LEU A 62 32.08 10.60 -0.60
C LEU A 62 31.41 11.72 0.20
N ASP A 63 30.08 11.79 0.22
CA ASP A 63 29.29 12.74 1.00
C ASP A 63 29.34 12.48 2.52
N LYS A 64 29.50 11.22 2.96
CA LYS A 64 29.73 10.87 4.37
C LYS A 64 31.14 11.25 4.89
N ILE A 65 32.07 11.62 4.01
CA ILE A 65 33.41 12.11 4.38
C ILE A 65 33.36 13.62 4.64
N VAL A 66 33.28 13.99 5.92
CA VAL A 66 32.97 15.37 6.37
C VAL A 66 34.17 16.14 6.90
N GLY A 67 35.27 15.43 7.19
CA GLY A 67 36.36 16.01 7.95
C GLY A 67 37.67 15.28 7.79
N SER A 68 38.63 15.67 8.61
CA SER A 68 39.97 15.08 8.60
C SER A 68 40.54 15.00 10.00
N VAL A 69 41.34 13.96 10.26
CA VAL A 69 42.06 13.76 11.53
C VAL A 69 43.21 14.73 11.62
N GLU A 70 43.94 14.87 10.53
CA GLU A 70 45.03 15.82 10.38
C GLU A 70 44.76 16.74 9.19
N LYS A 71 45.51 17.83 9.02
CA LYS A 71 45.49 18.64 7.79
C LYS A 71 44.14 19.30 7.42
N TYR A 72 43.18 19.40 8.35
CA TYR A 72 41.89 20.08 8.15
C TYR A 72 42.03 21.58 7.77
N SER A 73 43.19 22.19 8.04
CA SER A 73 43.51 23.59 7.68
C SER A 73 43.99 23.75 6.22
N TYR A 74 44.42 22.68 5.55
CA TYR A 74 44.93 22.73 4.17
C TYR A 74 43.82 22.71 3.11
N PHE A 75 42.60 22.37 3.51
CA PHE A 75 41.44 22.26 2.63
C PHE A 75 40.26 23.05 3.17
N ASP A 76 39.35 23.49 2.29
CA ASP A 76 38.03 23.98 2.70
C ASP A 76 37.06 22.82 3.01
N LYS A 77 35.85 23.15 3.46
CA LYS A 77 34.82 22.17 3.79
C LYS A 77 34.46 21.20 2.65
N ASN A 78 34.77 21.53 1.40
CA ASN A 78 34.53 20.70 0.23
C ASN A 78 35.80 19.96 -0.24
N PHE A 79 36.83 19.87 0.63
CA PHE A 79 38.15 19.34 0.31
C PHE A 79 38.87 20.11 -0.81
N VAL A 80 38.57 21.40 -1.03
CA VAL A 80 39.30 22.21 -2.01
C VAL A 80 40.63 22.68 -1.40
N PRO A 81 41.77 22.46 -2.06
CA PRO A 81 43.08 22.98 -1.68
C PRO A 81 43.10 24.47 -1.33
N LYS A 82 43.65 24.85 -0.17
CA LYS A 82 43.77 26.26 0.29
C LYS A 82 45.13 26.90 0.03
N ASN A 83 46.18 26.11 -0.16
CA ASN A 83 47.54 26.61 -0.37
C ASN A 83 48.27 25.85 -1.47
N ASP A 84 49.34 26.45 -2.01
CA ASP A 84 50.11 25.84 -3.11
C ASP A 84 50.95 24.63 -2.66
N ILE A 85 51.10 24.40 -1.35
CA ILE A 85 51.84 23.26 -0.79
C ILE A 85 51.18 21.93 -1.18
N VAL A 86 49.84 21.89 -1.22
CA VAL A 86 49.08 20.69 -1.61
C VAL A 86 48.96 20.49 -3.12
N LYS A 87 49.34 21.49 -3.93
CA LYS A 87 49.15 21.50 -5.39
C LYS A 87 49.87 20.37 -6.11
N GLN A 88 51.16 20.18 -5.86
CA GLN A 88 51.96 19.18 -6.57
C GLN A 88 51.49 17.77 -6.27
N ARG A 89 51.15 17.49 -5.01
CA ARG A 89 50.61 16.18 -4.61
C ARG A 89 49.21 15.96 -5.19
N TRP A 90 48.37 16.98 -5.23
CA TRP A 90 47.04 16.90 -5.86
C TRP A 90 47.15 16.55 -7.36
N ILE A 91 48.06 17.23 -8.08
CA ILE A 91 48.32 16.96 -9.50
C ILE A 91 48.76 15.51 -9.72
N ASN A 92 49.70 15.01 -8.91
CA ASN A 92 50.18 13.64 -9.05
C ASN A 92 49.09 12.60 -8.78
N ILE A 93 48.21 12.83 -7.81
CA ILE A 93 47.07 11.96 -7.54
C ILE A 93 46.05 11.99 -8.68
N TYR A 94 45.76 13.17 -9.23
CA TYR A 94 44.91 13.31 -10.41
C TYR A 94 45.45 12.51 -11.59
N VAL A 95 46.74 12.65 -11.90
CA VAL A 95 47.39 11.85 -12.96
C VAL A 95 47.27 10.35 -12.66
N GLY A 96 47.45 9.93 -11.40
CA GLY A 96 47.27 8.54 -10.99
C GLY A 96 45.87 7.97 -11.31
N TYR A 97 44.80 8.72 -11.01
CA TYR A 97 43.44 8.34 -11.38
C TYR A 97 43.23 8.26 -12.91
N MET A 98 43.75 9.24 -13.66
CA MET A 98 43.57 9.27 -15.12
C MET A 98 44.37 8.19 -15.86
N MET A 99 45.44 7.68 -15.23
CA MET A 99 46.26 6.59 -15.75
C MET A 99 45.80 5.20 -15.29
N ASP A 100 44.65 5.10 -14.62
CA ASP A 100 44.11 3.87 -14.03
C ASP A 100 45.15 3.11 -13.18
N SER A 101 46.00 3.88 -12.50
CA SER A 101 46.98 3.32 -11.58
C SER A 101 46.26 2.89 -10.30
N MET A 102 46.53 1.66 -9.82
CA MET A 102 46.03 1.21 -8.52
C MET A 102 46.56 2.13 -7.41
N LEU A 103 45.71 3.06 -6.97
CA LEU A 103 45.97 3.90 -5.83
C LEU A 103 45.57 3.12 -4.56
N PRO A 104 46.36 3.20 -3.48
CA PRO A 104 45.99 2.54 -2.24
C PRO A 104 44.69 3.13 -1.67
N PRO A 105 43.91 2.33 -0.92
CA PRO A 105 42.71 2.82 -0.24
C PRO A 105 43.04 4.02 0.65
N VAL A 106 42.03 4.85 0.90
CA VAL A 106 42.15 5.89 1.94
C VAL A 106 42.00 5.26 3.32
N ILE A 107 42.51 5.92 4.36
CA ILE A 107 42.29 5.46 5.74
C ILE A 107 41.32 6.45 6.37
N LEU A 108 40.16 5.97 6.81
CA LEU A 108 39.11 6.79 7.40
C LEU A 108 38.87 6.39 8.84
N TYR A 109 38.74 7.40 9.70
CA TYR A 109 38.20 7.25 11.04
C TYR A 109 36.71 7.55 11.01
N LYS A 110 35.91 6.68 11.63
CA LYS A 110 34.45 6.83 11.73
C LYS A 110 34.07 7.13 13.19
N ILE A 111 33.20 8.11 13.41
CA ILE A 111 32.47 8.28 14.69
C ILE A 111 31.02 8.50 14.32
N LYS A 112 30.11 7.63 14.81
CA LYS A 112 28.70 7.62 14.37
C LYS A 112 28.65 7.56 12.82
N ASP A 113 27.87 8.40 12.15
CA ASP A 113 27.73 8.36 10.68
C ASP A 113 28.80 9.14 9.91
N ASP A 114 29.64 9.91 10.60
CA ASP A 114 30.60 10.83 10.00
C ASP A 114 31.98 10.16 9.82
N TYR A 115 32.56 10.34 8.62
CA TYR A 115 33.90 9.83 8.29
C TYR A 115 34.91 10.97 8.20
N TYR A 116 36.11 10.71 8.71
CA TYR A 116 37.21 11.66 8.82
C TYR A 116 38.46 11.06 8.21
N VAL A 117 39.10 11.80 7.31
CA VAL A 117 40.30 11.31 6.63
C VAL A 117 41.50 11.26 7.57
N TYR A 118 42.01 10.06 7.86
CA TYR A 118 43.30 9.89 8.53
C TYR A 118 44.44 9.98 7.51
N ASP A 119 44.39 9.15 6.45
CA ASP A 119 45.27 9.24 5.28
C ASP A 119 44.49 9.32 3.97
N GLY A 120 45.04 10.03 3.00
CA GLY A 120 44.44 10.11 1.66
C GLY A 120 43.63 11.38 1.36
N ASN A 121 43.84 12.47 2.12
CA ASN A 121 43.15 13.75 1.92
C ASN A 121 43.16 14.27 0.46
N HIS A 122 44.29 14.07 -0.25
CA HIS A 122 44.40 14.46 -1.66
C HIS A 122 43.63 13.51 -2.60
N ARG A 123 43.52 12.22 -2.25
CA ARG A 123 42.71 11.24 -2.99
C ARG A 123 41.22 11.58 -2.87
N VAL A 124 40.73 11.84 -1.65
CA VAL A 124 39.36 12.32 -1.41
C VAL A 124 39.07 13.63 -2.15
N SER A 125 40.01 14.59 -2.09
CA SER A 125 39.91 15.87 -2.79
C SER A 125 39.78 15.72 -4.32
N VAL A 126 40.61 14.86 -4.92
CA VAL A 126 40.54 14.57 -6.36
C VAL A 126 39.28 13.79 -6.71
N ALA A 127 38.90 12.77 -5.93
CA ALA A 127 37.69 11.97 -6.16
C ALA A 127 36.41 12.83 -6.10
N LYS A 128 36.33 13.77 -5.14
CA LYS A 128 35.25 14.77 -5.08
C LYS A 128 35.26 15.69 -6.30
N PHE A 129 36.43 16.15 -6.76
CA PHE A 129 36.53 16.96 -7.98
C PHE A 129 36.09 16.21 -9.24
N LEU A 130 36.40 14.92 -9.32
CA LEU A 130 36.00 14.02 -10.40
C LEU A 130 34.54 13.53 -10.28
N ASN A 131 33.81 13.93 -9.24
CA ASN A 131 32.44 13.52 -8.94
C ASN A 131 32.25 11.99 -8.85
N PHE A 132 33.20 11.28 -8.23
CA PHE A 132 32.98 9.89 -7.87
C PHE A 132 31.83 9.78 -6.86
N ALA A 133 31.10 8.66 -6.86
CA ALA A 133 30.05 8.39 -5.87
C ALA A 133 30.65 7.98 -4.53
N SER A 134 31.69 7.15 -4.58
CA SER A 134 32.30 6.47 -3.44
C SER A 134 33.83 6.41 -3.59
N ILE A 135 34.51 6.00 -2.51
CA ILE A 135 35.94 5.71 -2.50
C ILE A 135 36.22 4.49 -1.62
N GLU A 136 37.15 3.64 -2.06
CA GLU A 136 37.62 2.50 -1.26
C GLU A 136 38.45 3.00 -0.06
N ALA A 137 38.11 2.52 1.13
CA ALA A 137 38.71 2.94 2.38
C ALA A 137 38.94 1.78 3.36
N GLU A 138 40.07 1.78 4.04
CA GLU A 138 40.22 1.05 5.31
C GLU A 138 39.61 1.90 6.43
N VAL A 139 38.66 1.33 7.17
CA VAL A 139 37.86 2.08 8.15
C VAL A 139 38.15 1.62 9.58
N GLU A 140 38.51 2.58 10.44
CA GLU A 140 38.61 2.40 11.89
C GLU A 140 37.52 3.21 12.59
N GLU A 141 36.59 2.55 13.28
CA GLU A 141 35.46 3.20 13.95
C GLU A 141 35.76 3.41 15.44
N PHE A 142 35.69 4.67 15.87
CA PHE A 142 35.86 5.09 17.24
C PHE A 142 34.49 5.18 17.93
N LEU A 143 34.33 4.43 19.02
CA LEU A 143 33.07 4.23 19.71
C LEU A 143 32.86 5.32 20.77
N PRO A 144 31.79 6.14 20.69
CA PRO A 144 31.45 7.11 21.72
C PRO A 144 31.33 6.47 23.10
N THR A 145 32.03 6.98 24.11
CA THR A 145 31.91 6.49 25.49
C THR A 145 31.22 7.48 26.44
N LYS A 146 30.93 8.69 25.99
CA LYS A 146 30.23 9.71 26.77
C LYS A 146 28.81 9.25 27.09
N ASP A 147 28.50 9.12 28.37
CA ASP A 147 27.22 8.59 28.85
C ASP A 147 26.08 9.57 28.56
N THR A 148 25.44 9.37 27.41
CA THR A 148 24.38 10.22 26.85
C THR A 148 23.32 9.31 26.28
N LYS A 149 22.08 9.81 26.19
CA LYS A 149 20.99 9.08 25.52
C LYS A 149 21.42 8.66 24.09
N ASP A 150 22.13 9.53 23.39
CA ASP A 150 22.62 9.28 22.02
C ASP A 150 23.63 8.14 21.95
N LYS A 151 24.50 7.98 22.96
CA LYS A 151 25.39 6.81 23.06
C LYS A 151 24.60 5.52 23.20
N VAL A 152 23.58 5.49 24.07
CA VAL A 152 22.77 4.28 24.27
C VAL A 152 21.99 3.95 22.98
N ILE A 153 21.41 4.96 22.31
CA ILE A 153 20.74 4.79 21.01
C ILE A 153 21.71 4.19 19.98
N TYR A 154 22.91 4.75 19.86
CA TYR A 154 23.92 4.27 18.92
C TYR A 154 24.37 2.84 19.25
N GLN A 155 24.55 2.49 20.53
CA GLN A 155 24.92 1.13 20.93
C GLN A 155 23.82 0.12 20.60
N GLU A 156 22.56 0.42 20.94
CA GLU A 156 21.43 -0.46 20.61
C GLU A 156 21.25 -0.61 19.09
N HIS A 157 21.41 0.48 18.33
CA HIS A 157 21.40 0.43 16.86
C HIS A 157 22.51 -0.47 16.31
N MET A 158 23.74 -0.33 16.80
CA MET A 158 24.86 -1.17 16.40
C MET A 158 24.64 -2.66 16.70
N PHE A 159 24.06 -2.98 17.87
CA PHE A 159 23.72 -4.37 18.19
C PHE A 159 22.63 -4.90 17.26
N PHE A 160 21.58 -4.11 17.04
CA PHE A 160 20.51 -4.44 16.12
C PHE A 160 21.01 -4.66 14.69
N GLU A 161 21.83 -3.75 14.15
CA GLU A 161 22.44 -3.85 12.82
C GLU A 161 23.28 -5.13 12.71
N LYS A 162 24.09 -5.45 13.74
CA LYS A 162 24.93 -6.64 13.72
C LYS A 162 24.11 -7.94 13.65
N GLU A 163 22.98 -8.00 14.36
CA GLU A 163 22.10 -9.17 14.40
C GLU A 163 21.23 -9.31 13.16
N THR A 164 20.68 -8.20 12.67
CA THR A 164 19.65 -8.18 11.62
C THR A 164 20.19 -7.82 10.24
N GLY A 165 21.30 -7.09 10.17
CA GLY A 165 21.85 -6.52 8.95
C GLY A 165 21.15 -5.24 8.46
N ILE A 166 20.20 -4.68 9.22
CA ILE A 166 19.45 -3.48 8.84
C ILE A 166 20.14 -2.22 9.41
N GLU A 167 20.68 -1.36 8.53
CA GLU A 167 21.37 -0.12 8.91
C GLU A 167 20.38 1.07 8.94
N GLU A 168 19.39 1.08 8.04
CA GLU A 168 18.61 2.27 7.70
C GLU A 168 17.53 2.66 8.73
N ILE A 169 17.20 1.76 9.66
CA ILE A 169 16.18 2.02 10.68
C ILE A 169 16.84 2.66 11.90
N ILE A 170 16.70 3.97 12.02
CA ILE A 170 17.18 4.76 13.14
C ILE A 170 16.00 5.14 14.05
N LEU A 171 16.04 4.72 15.31
CA LEU A 171 15.02 4.98 16.34
C LEU A 171 15.52 5.97 17.39
N SER A 172 14.64 6.87 17.86
CA SER A 172 15.01 7.91 18.85
C SER A 172 15.03 7.41 20.30
N GLU A 173 14.64 6.16 20.54
CA GLU A 173 14.52 5.57 21.87
C GLU A 173 15.19 4.18 21.88
N PRO A 174 16.18 3.95 22.77
CA PRO A 174 16.95 2.69 22.77
C PRO A 174 16.08 1.44 22.90
N ILE A 175 15.08 1.47 23.77
CA ILE A 175 14.21 0.31 24.04
C ILE A 175 13.44 -0.17 22.81
N LYS A 176 13.18 0.71 21.83
CA LYS A 176 12.43 0.35 20.62
C LYS A 176 13.20 -0.61 19.71
N TYR A 177 14.53 -0.63 19.76
CA TYR A 177 15.31 -1.63 19.02
C TYR A 177 15.03 -3.05 19.52
N LYS A 178 14.83 -3.22 20.82
CA LYS A 178 14.41 -4.51 21.39
C LYS A 178 13.03 -4.92 20.86
N TYR A 179 12.05 -4.02 20.88
CA TYR A 179 10.70 -4.32 20.38
C TYR A 179 10.68 -4.61 18.88
N LEU A 180 11.47 -3.87 18.09
CA LEU A 180 11.62 -4.11 16.66
C LEU A 180 12.25 -5.49 16.38
N ARG A 181 13.27 -5.87 17.17
CA ARG A 181 13.87 -7.20 17.10
C ARG A 181 12.85 -8.30 17.41
N GLU A 182 12.02 -8.12 18.44
CA GLU A 182 10.95 -9.06 18.81
C GLU A 182 9.88 -9.18 17.71
N GLU A 183 9.52 -8.08 17.03
CA GLU A 183 8.61 -8.10 15.87
C GLU A 183 9.22 -8.91 14.71
N ILE A 184 10.50 -8.70 14.40
CA ILE A 184 11.20 -9.45 13.34
C ILE A 184 11.30 -10.94 13.68
N GLU A 185 11.57 -11.29 14.94
CA GLU A 185 11.55 -12.68 15.41
C GLU A 185 10.17 -13.31 15.23
N SER A 186 9.11 -12.61 15.66
CA SER A 186 7.73 -13.08 15.50
C SER A 186 7.34 -13.29 14.03
N TYR A 187 7.69 -12.34 13.15
CA TYR A 187 7.52 -12.47 11.70
C TYR A 187 8.28 -13.68 11.15
N THR A 188 9.54 -13.86 11.56
CA THR A 188 10.39 -14.96 11.08
C THR A 188 9.83 -16.32 11.48
N ASP A 189 9.33 -16.45 12.72
CA ASP A 189 8.70 -17.66 13.21
C ASP A 189 7.40 -18.00 12.45
N LEU A 190 6.57 -16.99 12.18
CA LEU A 190 5.39 -17.17 11.34
C LEU A 190 5.77 -17.60 9.93
N LEU A 191 6.74 -16.91 9.32
CA LEU A 191 7.21 -17.21 7.98
C LEU A 191 7.75 -18.64 7.87
N ASN A 192 8.52 -19.08 8.87
CA ASN A 192 9.05 -20.45 8.94
C ASN A 192 7.93 -21.49 8.91
N LYS A 193 6.89 -21.27 9.71
CA LYS A 193 5.70 -22.13 9.76
C LYS A 193 4.97 -22.15 8.42
N ARG A 194 4.77 -20.98 7.79
CA ARG A 194 4.01 -20.84 6.54
C ARG A 194 4.74 -21.40 5.33
N ARG A 195 6.05 -21.18 5.23
CA ARG A 195 6.87 -21.58 4.08
C ARG A 195 7.47 -22.99 4.25
N ASN A 196 7.35 -23.61 5.42
CA ASN A 196 7.97 -24.89 5.77
C ASN A 196 9.48 -24.89 5.43
N ARG A 197 10.14 -23.79 5.81
CA ARG A 197 11.58 -23.54 5.61
C ARG A 197 12.09 -22.83 6.84
N ASN A 198 13.32 -23.14 7.27
CA ASN A 198 13.95 -22.46 8.39
C ASN A 198 14.80 -21.28 7.88
N PHE A 199 14.38 -20.07 8.21
CA PHE A 199 15.12 -18.83 8.04
C PHE A 199 15.81 -18.46 9.36
N SER A 200 17.05 -18.01 9.27
CA SER A 200 17.76 -17.36 10.39
C SER A 200 17.15 -15.99 10.68
N LEU A 201 17.42 -15.42 11.86
CA LEU A 201 16.99 -14.07 12.23
C LEU A 201 17.41 -13.03 11.18
N ARG A 202 18.63 -13.15 10.64
CA ARG A 202 19.15 -12.22 9.63
C ARG A 202 18.42 -12.34 8.28
N GLU A 203 18.13 -13.56 7.83
CA GLU A 203 17.34 -13.78 6.60
C GLU A 203 15.89 -13.32 6.79
N GLY A 204 15.31 -13.58 7.96
CA GLY A 204 13.99 -13.11 8.34
C GLY A 204 13.90 -11.59 8.41
N ALA A 205 14.90 -10.93 8.98
CA ALA A 205 15.03 -9.48 9.02
C ALA A 205 15.12 -8.86 7.62
N GLU A 206 15.94 -9.42 6.73
CA GLU A 206 16.04 -8.95 5.35
C GLU A 206 14.69 -9.03 4.62
N LYS A 207 13.95 -10.13 4.82
CA LYS A 207 12.61 -10.31 4.26
C LYS A 207 11.61 -9.35 4.87
N TRP A 208 11.56 -9.24 6.20
CA TRP A 208 10.69 -8.31 6.91
C TRP A 208 10.92 -6.87 6.45
N TYR A 209 12.19 -6.46 6.30
CA TYR A 209 12.52 -5.13 5.83
C TYR A 209 11.92 -4.85 4.44
N LYS A 210 12.04 -5.81 3.52
CA LYS A 210 11.56 -5.69 2.13
C LYS A 210 10.04 -5.88 1.97
N GLU A 211 9.47 -6.83 2.68
CA GLU A 211 8.07 -7.28 2.54
C GLU A 211 7.12 -6.48 3.46
N VAL A 212 7.61 -5.93 4.59
CA VAL A 212 6.81 -5.19 5.59
C VAL A 212 7.24 -3.73 5.70
N PHE A 213 8.49 -3.46 6.08
CA PHE A 213 8.91 -2.09 6.42
C PHE A 213 8.87 -1.15 5.21
N LEU A 214 9.47 -1.53 4.08
CA LEU A 214 9.53 -0.66 2.89
C LEU A 214 8.15 -0.31 2.30
N PRO A 215 7.21 -1.28 2.12
CA PRO A 215 5.86 -0.94 1.66
C PRO A 215 5.11 0.00 2.60
N ILE A 216 5.16 -0.26 3.91
CA ILE A 216 4.49 0.57 4.92
C ILE A 216 5.12 1.97 4.98
N LYS A 217 6.45 2.06 4.96
CA LYS A 217 7.18 3.33 4.88
C LYS A 217 6.70 4.15 3.68
N GLY A 218 6.58 3.52 2.51
CA GLY A 218 6.08 4.18 1.30
C GLY A 218 4.66 4.72 1.47
N LEU A 219 3.73 3.94 2.03
CA LEU A 219 2.35 4.39 2.28
C LEU A 219 2.28 5.56 3.29
N LEU A 220 3.09 5.51 4.35
CA LEU A 220 3.19 6.58 5.34
C LEU A 220 3.77 7.88 4.74
N GLU A 221 4.73 7.78 3.84
CA GLU A 221 5.34 8.91 3.13
C GLU A 221 4.37 9.56 2.13
N GLU A 222 3.69 8.76 1.32
CA GLU A 222 2.65 9.22 0.38
C GLU A 222 1.52 9.97 1.10
N ASN A 223 1.14 9.51 2.29
CA ASN A 223 0.13 10.13 3.13
C ASN A 223 0.66 11.27 4.02
N ASN A 224 1.93 11.68 3.86
CA ASN A 224 2.56 12.79 4.58
C ASN A 224 2.57 12.68 6.12
N ILE A 225 2.46 11.45 6.66
CA ILE A 225 2.30 11.21 8.11
C ILE A 225 3.51 11.69 8.93
N ALA A 226 4.73 11.53 8.40
CA ALA A 226 5.93 12.01 9.09
C ALA A 226 5.97 13.53 9.28
N LYS A 227 5.53 14.25 8.25
CA LYS A 227 5.48 15.71 8.28
C LYS A 227 4.43 16.21 9.28
N SER A 228 3.26 15.57 9.31
CA SER A 228 2.16 15.98 10.18
C SER A 228 2.48 15.70 11.65
N GLN A 229 3.08 14.55 11.94
CA GLN A 229 3.48 14.14 13.29
C GLN A 229 4.80 14.77 13.77
N LYS A 230 5.57 15.43 12.89
CA LYS A 230 6.90 16.01 13.18
C LYS A 230 7.87 15.02 13.83
N LYS A 231 7.81 13.75 13.39
CA LYS A 231 8.67 12.65 13.86
C LYS A 231 9.33 11.97 12.67
N ASN A 232 10.44 11.28 12.90
CA ASN A 232 11.03 10.45 11.85
C ASN A 232 10.13 9.24 11.55
N ILE A 233 10.27 8.71 10.33
CA ILE A 233 9.39 7.67 9.80
C ILE A 233 9.53 6.34 10.57
N SER A 234 10.73 6.03 11.06
CA SER A 234 11.00 4.80 11.83
C SER A 234 10.29 4.80 13.19
N ASP A 235 10.28 5.93 13.89
CA ASP A 235 9.52 6.07 15.13
C ASP A 235 8.01 6.01 14.90
N ILE A 236 7.52 6.53 13.77
CA ILE A 236 6.11 6.43 13.38
C ILE A 236 5.72 4.99 13.09
N PHE A 237 6.60 4.27 12.38
CA PHE A 237 6.42 2.85 12.14
C PHE A 237 6.30 2.06 13.45
N MET A 238 7.06 2.41 14.49
CA MET A 238 6.90 1.76 15.81
C MET A 238 5.52 2.04 16.43
N PHE A 239 4.98 3.26 16.31
CA PHE A 239 3.61 3.54 16.77
C PHE A 239 2.55 2.77 15.97
N LEU A 240 2.79 2.52 14.69
CA LEU A 240 1.93 1.67 13.86
C LEU A 240 1.97 0.21 14.33
N LEU A 241 3.14 -0.31 14.71
CA LEU A 241 3.24 -1.66 15.30
C LEU A 241 2.48 -1.76 16.64
N ASP A 242 2.62 -0.75 17.50
CA ASP A 242 1.84 -0.68 18.75
C ASP A 242 0.34 -0.67 18.46
N HIS A 243 -0.09 0.09 17.45
CA HIS A 243 -1.47 0.14 16.98
C HIS A 243 -1.96 -1.21 16.45
N LYS A 244 -1.16 -1.90 15.62
CA LYS A 244 -1.44 -3.25 15.14
C LYS A 244 -1.65 -4.23 16.30
N TYR A 245 -0.78 -4.17 17.31
CA TYR A 245 -0.90 -5.02 18.50
C TYR A 245 -2.17 -4.70 19.29
N TYR A 246 -2.50 -3.42 19.48
CA TYR A 246 -3.73 -2.99 20.14
C TYR A 246 -4.97 -3.53 19.42
N LEU A 247 -5.07 -3.31 18.10
CA LEU A 247 -6.19 -3.82 17.29
C LEU A 247 -6.30 -5.34 17.35
N SER A 248 -5.17 -6.05 17.24
CA SER A 248 -5.15 -7.51 17.27
C SER A 248 -5.58 -8.06 18.61
N LYS A 249 -5.20 -7.40 19.71
CA LYS A 249 -5.58 -7.80 21.06
C LYS A 249 -7.06 -7.57 21.32
N ASN A 250 -7.61 -6.44 20.89
CA ASN A 250 -9.03 -6.12 21.09
C ASN A 250 -9.96 -7.09 20.35
N GLU A 251 -9.58 -7.55 19.16
CA GLU A 251 -10.39 -8.50 18.40
C GLU A 251 -10.05 -9.98 18.65
N GLY A 252 -9.00 -10.26 19.41
CA GLY A 252 -8.56 -11.63 19.67
C GLY A 252 -8.01 -12.36 18.44
N LYS A 253 -7.67 -11.64 17.37
CA LYS A 253 -7.08 -12.19 16.13
C LYS A 253 -6.02 -11.26 15.56
N ASN A 254 -5.02 -11.82 14.87
CA ASN A 254 -4.01 -11.00 14.20
C ASN A 254 -4.66 -10.19 13.06
N LYS A 255 -4.53 -8.87 13.12
CA LYS A 255 -5.10 -7.93 12.14
C LYS A 255 -4.31 -7.77 10.86
N GLY A 256 -3.06 -8.23 10.85
CA GLY A 256 -2.17 -8.02 9.71
C GLY A 256 -1.59 -6.61 9.66
N TYR A 257 -0.71 -6.41 8.71
CA TYR A 257 -0.01 -5.15 8.48
C TYR A 257 -0.84 -4.17 7.64
N LEU A 258 -1.56 -4.66 6.63
CA LEU A 258 -2.30 -3.81 5.70
C LEU A 258 -3.42 -3.05 6.41
N TYR A 259 -4.32 -3.78 7.07
CA TYR A 259 -5.45 -3.19 7.79
C TYR A 259 -4.94 -2.19 8.82
N SER A 260 -3.98 -2.60 9.65
CA SER A 260 -3.43 -1.73 10.70
C SER A 260 -2.69 -0.51 10.16
N THR A 261 -2.08 -0.60 8.97
CA THR A 261 -1.43 0.55 8.33
C THR A 261 -2.46 1.58 7.87
N ILE A 262 -3.50 1.15 7.17
CA ILE A 262 -4.57 2.02 6.69
C ILE A 262 -5.30 2.65 7.87
N ASP A 263 -5.61 1.83 8.88
CA ASP A 263 -6.28 2.27 10.09
C ASP A 263 -5.45 3.29 10.88
N PHE A 264 -4.13 3.07 11.01
CA PHE A 264 -3.24 4.02 11.67
C PHE A 264 -3.15 5.36 10.90
N ILE A 265 -3.07 5.32 9.57
CA ILE A 265 -3.06 6.52 8.73
C ILE A 265 -4.36 7.31 8.92
N ASN A 266 -5.50 6.63 8.89
CA ASN A 266 -6.80 7.24 9.11
C ASN A 266 -6.98 7.78 10.52
N LEU A 267 -6.39 7.13 11.53
CA LEU A 267 -6.42 7.59 12.92
C LEU A 267 -5.68 8.92 13.03
N VAL A 268 -4.47 9.00 12.47
CA VAL A 268 -3.68 10.23 12.43
C VAL A 268 -4.44 11.35 11.72
N LYS A 269 -4.98 11.06 10.52
CA LYS A 269 -5.77 12.03 9.75
C LYS A 269 -7.02 12.49 10.47
N THR A 270 -7.73 11.59 11.14
CA THR A 270 -8.95 11.90 11.90
C THR A 270 -8.66 12.81 13.10
N ASN A 271 -7.54 12.55 13.80
CA ASN A 271 -7.08 13.40 14.89
C ASN A 271 -6.68 14.82 14.43
N GLU A 272 -6.19 14.96 13.19
CA GLU A 272 -5.88 16.26 12.59
C GLU A 272 -7.14 16.95 12.04
N ASN A 273 -8.01 16.17 11.41
CA ASN A 273 -9.23 16.62 10.76
C ASN A 273 -10.28 15.49 10.69
N ARG A 274 -11.40 15.68 11.40
CA ARG A 274 -12.50 14.71 11.43
C ARG A 274 -13.34 14.66 10.14
N ASN A 275 -12.97 15.40 9.09
CA ASN A 275 -13.64 15.32 7.80
C ASN A 275 -13.62 13.88 7.27
N LEU A 276 -14.80 13.36 6.92
CA LEU A 276 -15.01 11.98 6.45
C LEU A 276 -14.28 11.66 5.14
N HIS A 277 -13.96 12.68 4.33
CA HIS A 277 -13.26 12.53 3.06
C HIS A 277 -11.73 12.56 3.19
N ASP A 278 -11.19 13.00 4.33
CA ASP A 278 -9.74 12.99 4.56
C ASP A 278 -9.31 11.60 5.05
N MET A 279 -9.14 10.70 4.09
CA MET A 279 -8.80 9.29 4.27
C MET A 279 -7.40 8.99 3.74
N CYS A 280 -6.88 7.80 4.08
CA CYS A 280 -5.68 7.22 3.49
C CYS A 280 -5.78 7.24 1.96
N GLN A 281 -4.73 7.73 1.30
CA GLN A 281 -4.63 7.85 -0.15
C GLN A 281 -3.77 6.72 -0.70
N ILE A 282 -4.29 6.00 -1.70
CA ILE A 282 -3.61 4.87 -2.38
C ILE A 282 -3.76 4.97 -3.91
N GLU A 283 -4.18 6.12 -4.43
CA GLU A 283 -4.54 6.29 -5.85
C GLU A 283 -3.37 6.17 -6.84
N THR A 284 -2.12 6.25 -6.36
CA THR A 284 -0.95 6.12 -7.25
C THR A 284 -0.65 4.66 -7.54
N GLN A 285 -0.19 4.34 -8.75
CA GLN A 285 0.18 2.97 -9.12
C GLN A 285 1.21 2.35 -8.15
N GLU A 286 2.12 3.17 -7.63
CA GLU A 286 3.12 2.74 -6.65
C GLU A 286 2.49 2.36 -5.30
N ALA A 287 1.52 3.15 -4.83
CA ALA A 287 0.76 2.89 -3.61
C ALA A 287 -0.06 1.61 -3.74
N VAL A 288 -0.75 1.42 -4.87
CA VAL A 288 -1.52 0.21 -5.18
C VAL A 288 -0.63 -1.03 -5.15
N GLU A 289 0.59 -0.96 -5.69
CA GLU A 289 1.52 -2.09 -5.65
C GLU A 289 1.96 -2.42 -4.21
N LYS A 290 2.22 -1.40 -3.37
CA LYS A 290 2.54 -1.58 -1.94
C LYS A 290 1.37 -2.21 -1.19
N TYR A 291 0.15 -1.74 -1.43
CA TYR A 291 -1.09 -2.32 -0.88
C TYR A 291 -1.19 -3.81 -1.22
N ARG A 292 -1.07 -4.17 -2.50
CA ARG A 292 -1.19 -5.56 -2.98
C ARG A 292 -0.15 -6.48 -2.33
N LYS A 293 1.09 -6.01 -2.20
CA LYS A 293 2.16 -6.76 -1.52
C LYS A 293 1.82 -7.02 -0.06
N LEU A 294 1.32 -6.03 0.67
CA LEU A 294 0.90 -6.20 2.06
C LEU A 294 -0.33 -7.08 2.20
N ALA A 295 -1.32 -6.96 1.30
CA ALA A 295 -2.50 -7.82 1.28
C ALA A 295 -2.13 -9.30 1.13
N ALA A 296 -1.29 -9.61 0.13
CA ALA A 296 -0.82 -10.97 -0.13
C ALA A 296 0.01 -11.53 1.05
N LEU A 297 0.82 -10.67 1.68
CA LEU A 297 1.60 -11.05 2.85
C LEU A 297 0.70 -11.38 4.05
N ASP A 298 -0.29 -10.55 4.34
CA ASP A 298 -1.23 -10.79 5.44
C ASP A 298 -2.02 -12.09 5.24
N GLU A 299 -2.47 -12.35 4.01
CA GLU A 299 -3.15 -13.60 3.67
C GLU A 299 -2.25 -14.82 3.92
N GLU A 300 -0.97 -14.74 3.52
CA GLU A 300 0.02 -15.80 3.76
C GLU A 300 0.27 -16.01 5.26
N LEU A 301 0.43 -14.94 6.04
CA LEU A 301 0.83 -15.02 7.45
C LEU A 301 -0.33 -15.41 8.37
N ILE A 302 -1.53 -14.91 8.13
CA ILE A 302 -2.66 -14.99 9.06
C ILE A 302 -3.50 -16.23 8.81
N ASP A 303 -3.83 -16.57 7.56
CA ASP A 303 -4.75 -17.69 7.28
C ASP A 303 -4.06 -19.04 7.53
N LEU A 304 -4.53 -19.75 8.57
CA LEU A 304 -4.01 -21.07 8.95
C LEU A 304 -4.11 -22.11 7.84
N SER A 305 -5.14 -21.97 7.00
CA SER A 305 -5.49 -22.85 5.90
C SER A 305 -5.09 -22.32 4.52
N PHE A 306 -4.27 -21.26 4.46
CA PHE A 306 -3.91 -20.56 3.21
C PHE A 306 -3.52 -21.52 2.07
N ARG A 307 -2.61 -22.48 2.34
CA ARG A 307 -2.16 -23.44 1.32
C ARG A 307 -3.28 -24.37 0.85
N GLU A 308 -4.01 -24.98 1.78
CA GLU A 308 -5.08 -25.91 1.48
C GLU A 308 -6.24 -25.23 0.74
N LYS A 309 -6.63 -24.02 1.19
CA LYS A 309 -7.64 -23.20 0.51
C LYS A 309 -7.18 -22.78 -0.88
N LYS A 310 -5.92 -22.34 -1.03
CA LYS A 310 -5.38 -21.95 -2.33
C LYS A 310 -5.36 -23.12 -3.30
N GLU A 311 -4.87 -24.28 -2.88
CA GLU A 311 -4.85 -25.50 -3.70
C GLU A 311 -6.27 -25.96 -4.08
N LYS A 312 -7.21 -25.99 -3.13
CA LYS A 312 -8.62 -26.33 -3.39
C LYS A 312 -9.29 -25.33 -4.34
N LYS A 313 -9.05 -24.02 -4.15
CA LYS A 313 -9.61 -22.95 -4.98
C LYS A 313 -9.09 -23.02 -6.42
N GLU A 314 -7.79 -23.26 -6.60
CA GLU A 314 -7.19 -23.41 -7.93
C GLU A 314 -7.70 -24.66 -8.65
N LEU A 315 -7.87 -25.78 -7.93
CA LEU A 315 -8.50 -26.97 -8.49
C LEU A 315 -9.94 -26.68 -8.95
N LEU A 316 -10.74 -26.05 -8.08
CA LEU A 316 -12.12 -25.69 -8.39
C LEU A 316 -12.23 -24.72 -9.58
N LYS A 317 -11.37 -23.70 -9.65
CA LYS A 317 -11.30 -22.78 -10.80
C LYS A 317 -11.05 -23.53 -12.11
N LYS A 318 -10.12 -24.47 -12.09
CA LYS A 318 -9.79 -25.28 -13.26
C LYS A 318 -11.00 -26.10 -13.73
N GLU A 319 -11.68 -26.78 -12.81
CA GLU A 319 -12.88 -27.57 -13.13
C GLU A 319 -14.03 -26.69 -13.66
N ILE A 320 -14.22 -25.50 -13.07
CA ILE A 320 -15.18 -24.50 -13.56
C ILE A 320 -14.82 -24.04 -14.98
N SER A 321 -13.54 -23.71 -15.23
CA SER A 321 -13.04 -23.24 -16.53
C SER A 321 -13.26 -24.28 -17.63
N GLU A 322 -12.96 -25.55 -17.34
CA GLU A 322 -13.19 -26.69 -18.25
C GLU A 322 -14.68 -26.86 -18.58
N TYR A 323 -15.54 -26.90 -17.56
CA TYR A 323 -16.97 -27.10 -17.76
C TYR A 323 -17.66 -25.89 -18.44
N PHE A 324 -17.25 -24.68 -18.08
CA PHE A 324 -17.72 -23.46 -18.74
C PHE A 324 -17.39 -23.49 -20.23
N SER A 325 -16.16 -23.89 -20.59
CA SER A 325 -15.75 -24.05 -21.99
C SER A 325 -16.61 -25.07 -22.74
N GLU A 326 -16.85 -26.25 -22.15
CA GLU A 326 -17.72 -27.29 -22.74
C GLU A 326 -19.17 -26.78 -22.95
N ALA A 327 -19.66 -25.94 -22.03
CA ALA A 327 -20.99 -25.35 -22.14
C ALA A 327 -21.07 -24.30 -23.26
N LEU A 328 -20.02 -23.50 -23.45
CA LEU A 328 -19.95 -22.50 -24.52
C LEU A 328 -19.95 -23.13 -25.92
N GLU A 329 -19.31 -24.28 -26.11
CA GLU A 329 -19.31 -25.02 -27.39
C GLU A 329 -20.71 -25.46 -27.84
N LYS A 330 -21.66 -25.56 -26.89
CA LYS A 330 -23.04 -25.95 -27.15
C LYS A 330 -23.94 -24.77 -27.50
N LEU A 331 -23.44 -23.54 -27.44
CA LEU A 331 -24.21 -22.35 -27.80
C LEU A 331 -24.39 -22.24 -29.33
N PRO A 332 -25.45 -21.54 -29.79
CA PRO A 332 -25.65 -21.29 -31.22
C PRO A 332 -24.43 -20.61 -31.88
N VAL A 333 -24.21 -20.92 -33.16
CA VAL A 333 -23.04 -20.45 -33.96
C VAL A 333 -22.86 -18.92 -33.94
N ARG A 334 -23.95 -18.15 -33.78
CA ARG A 334 -23.87 -16.69 -33.65
C ARG A 334 -22.96 -16.22 -32.51
N TYR A 335 -22.80 -17.03 -31.47
CA TYR A 335 -21.89 -16.75 -30.36
C TYR A 335 -20.48 -17.24 -30.62
N SER A 336 -20.28 -18.32 -31.36
CA SER A 336 -18.95 -18.91 -31.55
C SER A 336 -17.97 -17.97 -32.25
N GLU A 337 -18.44 -17.14 -33.19
CA GLU A 337 -17.60 -16.15 -33.88
C GLU A 337 -17.23 -14.98 -32.97
N TYR A 338 -18.17 -14.53 -32.14
CA TYR A 338 -17.99 -13.42 -31.21
C TYR A 338 -17.10 -13.81 -30.00
N LEU A 339 -17.15 -15.08 -29.59
CA LEU A 339 -16.40 -15.61 -28.45
C LEU A 339 -15.03 -16.20 -28.82
N ALA A 340 -14.68 -16.29 -30.11
CA ALA A 340 -13.44 -16.91 -30.59
C ALA A 340 -12.15 -16.25 -30.05
N GLY A 341 -12.19 -14.97 -29.67
CA GLY A 341 -11.06 -14.27 -29.04
C GLY A 341 -10.92 -14.44 -27.53
N ILE A 342 -11.86 -15.14 -26.88
CA ILE A 342 -11.88 -15.33 -25.42
C ILE A 342 -11.02 -16.52 -24.99
N GLU A 343 -10.51 -17.30 -25.93
CA GLU A 343 -9.71 -18.50 -25.64
C GLU A 343 -8.47 -18.25 -24.78
N SER A 344 -7.85 -17.07 -24.92
CA SER A 344 -6.73 -16.63 -24.07
C SER A 344 -7.15 -16.08 -22.70
N SER A 345 -8.45 -15.90 -22.45
CA SER A 345 -9.04 -15.28 -21.26
C SER A 345 -10.09 -16.18 -20.56
N LYS A 346 -10.15 -17.48 -20.88
CA LYS A 346 -11.11 -18.43 -20.27
C LYS A 346 -10.99 -18.52 -18.74
N ASP A 347 -9.76 -18.46 -18.22
CA ASP A 347 -9.50 -18.57 -16.78
C ASP A 347 -10.11 -17.42 -15.97
N ILE A 348 -10.38 -16.29 -16.62
CA ILE A 348 -10.97 -15.09 -16.03
C ILE A 348 -12.40 -15.37 -15.55
N PHE A 349 -13.18 -16.06 -16.38
CA PHE A 349 -14.58 -16.39 -16.10
C PHE A 349 -14.74 -17.37 -14.95
N SER A 350 -13.74 -18.21 -14.68
CA SER A 350 -13.77 -19.08 -13.50
C SER A 350 -13.83 -18.27 -12.20
N GLY A 351 -13.11 -17.14 -12.13
CA GLY A 351 -13.17 -16.22 -10.99
C GLY A 351 -14.52 -15.54 -10.85
N TYR A 352 -15.11 -15.11 -11.97
CA TYR A 352 -16.43 -14.50 -12.01
C TYR A 352 -17.55 -15.46 -11.58
N ILE A 353 -17.49 -16.71 -12.03
CA ILE A 353 -18.44 -17.75 -11.63
C ILE A 353 -18.32 -18.05 -10.14
N LEU A 354 -17.10 -18.09 -9.60
CA LEU A 354 -16.90 -18.26 -8.16
C LEU A 354 -17.53 -17.11 -7.36
N GLU A 355 -17.35 -15.86 -7.80
CA GLU A 355 -18.00 -14.72 -7.17
C GLU A 355 -19.53 -14.81 -7.24
N TYR A 356 -20.09 -15.22 -8.38
CA TYR A 356 -21.53 -15.48 -8.52
C TYR A 356 -22.03 -16.53 -7.52
N ILE A 357 -21.30 -17.63 -7.36
CA ILE A 357 -21.62 -18.70 -6.40
C ILE A 357 -21.60 -18.16 -4.96
N GLU A 358 -20.59 -17.37 -4.60
CA GLU A 358 -20.49 -16.75 -3.29
C GLU A 358 -21.67 -15.81 -2.99
N ILE A 359 -22.07 -14.98 -3.95
CA ILE A 359 -23.23 -14.09 -3.83
C ILE A 359 -24.50 -14.89 -3.53
N LEU A 360 -24.73 -15.99 -4.25
CA LEU A 360 -25.89 -16.84 -4.04
C LEU A 360 -25.87 -17.56 -2.69
N ASN A 361 -24.70 -18.05 -2.26
CA ASN A 361 -24.55 -18.76 -1.00
C ASN A 361 -24.76 -17.83 0.21
N LYS A 362 -24.26 -16.58 0.17
CA LYS A 362 -24.58 -15.57 1.19
C LYS A 362 -26.09 -15.36 1.31
N GLY A 363 -26.77 -15.23 0.17
CA GLY A 363 -28.23 -15.06 0.13
C GLY A 363 -29.03 -16.25 0.70
N LYS A 364 -28.45 -17.46 0.75
CA LYS A 364 -29.03 -18.64 1.40
C LYS A 364 -28.74 -18.68 2.90
N ASN A 365 -27.52 -18.34 3.31
CA ASN A 365 -27.13 -18.32 4.73
C ASN A 365 -27.96 -17.29 5.54
N LEU A 366 -28.27 -16.13 4.93
CA LEU A 366 -29.18 -15.14 5.52
C LEU A 366 -30.63 -15.66 5.68
N GLU A 367 -31.09 -16.56 4.81
CA GLU A 367 -32.39 -17.23 4.98
C GLU A 367 -32.36 -18.24 6.14
N ILE A 368 -31.26 -18.99 6.28
CA ILE A 368 -31.09 -19.96 7.36
C ILE A 368 -31.03 -19.25 8.72
N LEU A 369 -30.29 -18.14 8.83
CA LEU A 369 -30.22 -17.31 10.04
C LEU A 369 -31.58 -16.67 10.41
N ASN A 370 -32.41 -16.33 9.42
CA ASN A 370 -33.77 -15.84 9.68
C ASN A 370 -34.76 -16.95 10.07
N ILE A 371 -34.46 -18.22 9.76
CA ILE A 371 -35.24 -19.39 10.17
C ILE A 371 -34.76 -19.94 11.53
N GLN A 372 -33.46 -19.81 11.85
CA GLN A 372 -32.84 -20.29 13.09
C GLN A 372 -32.80 -19.21 14.18
N ARG A 373 -33.98 -18.77 14.65
CA ARG A 373 -34.14 -18.29 16.05
C ARG A 373 -34.46 -19.41 17.03
N GLU A 374 -34.61 -20.64 16.54
CA GLU A 374 -34.62 -21.85 17.35
C GLU A 374 -33.62 -22.84 16.75
N GLU A 375 -32.76 -23.34 17.63
CA GLU A 375 -31.76 -24.41 17.47
C GLU A 375 -30.40 -24.03 16.83
N GLN A 376 -29.39 -24.03 17.72
CA GLN A 376 -27.96 -24.00 17.44
C GLN A 376 -27.48 -25.29 16.76
N GLU A 377 -26.34 -25.16 16.07
CA GLU A 377 -25.50 -26.19 15.45
C GLU A 377 -25.86 -26.63 14.02
N SER A 378 -25.31 -25.92 13.02
CA SER A 378 -24.75 -26.53 11.80
C SER A 378 -24.05 -25.49 10.89
N SER A 379 -23.01 -24.81 11.38
CA SER A 379 -22.16 -23.95 10.53
C SER A 379 -20.88 -24.63 10.02
N GLU A 380 -20.67 -25.92 10.30
CA GLU A 380 -19.57 -26.71 9.75
C GLU A 380 -20.10 -27.84 8.86
N LYS A 381 -20.46 -27.55 7.60
CA LYS A 381 -20.69 -28.60 6.60
C LYS A 381 -20.67 -28.14 5.15
N ILE A 382 -19.63 -27.40 4.74
CA ILE A 382 -19.24 -27.37 3.32
C ILE A 382 -17.71 -27.38 3.23
N GLU A 383 -17.08 -28.44 3.73
CA GLU A 383 -15.63 -28.67 3.55
C GLU A 383 -15.29 -29.98 2.84
N ASN A 384 -16.31 -30.69 2.35
CA ASN A 384 -16.15 -31.89 1.55
C ASN A 384 -17.18 -31.84 0.42
N CYS A 385 -16.74 -31.82 -0.83
CA CYS A 385 -17.40 -32.47 -1.97
C CYS A 385 -16.56 -32.26 -3.24
N ASP A 386 -16.23 -33.36 -3.92
CA ASP A 386 -15.79 -33.40 -5.32
C ASP A 386 -16.73 -32.58 -6.22
N PHE A 387 -16.30 -32.17 -7.42
CA PHE A 387 -17.09 -31.40 -8.40
C PHE A 387 -18.42 -32.08 -8.79
N HIS A 388 -19.43 -31.95 -7.94
CA HIS A 388 -20.76 -32.54 -8.09
C HIS A 388 -21.65 -31.71 -9.02
N SER A 389 -22.78 -32.31 -9.41
CA SER A 389 -23.83 -31.74 -10.27
C SER A 389 -24.27 -30.32 -9.89
N GLU A 390 -24.18 -29.94 -8.61
CA GLU A 390 -24.57 -28.62 -8.11
C GLU A 390 -23.67 -27.50 -8.65
N ASN A 391 -22.35 -27.68 -8.67
CA ASN A 391 -21.43 -26.70 -9.25
C ASN A 391 -21.66 -26.51 -10.75
N ARG A 392 -21.98 -27.59 -11.46
CA ARG A 392 -22.35 -27.53 -12.88
C ARG A 392 -23.63 -26.73 -13.12
N ILE A 393 -24.65 -26.92 -12.28
CA ILE A 393 -25.89 -26.12 -12.34
C ILE A 393 -25.58 -24.63 -12.12
N LEU A 394 -24.71 -24.30 -11.16
CA LEU A 394 -24.34 -22.91 -10.89
C LEU A 394 -23.58 -22.27 -12.05
N VAL A 395 -22.70 -23.01 -12.72
CA VAL A 395 -22.04 -22.55 -13.97
C VAL A 395 -23.07 -22.27 -15.05
N LEU A 396 -24.03 -23.19 -15.27
CA LEU A 396 -25.09 -22.99 -16.26
C LEU A 396 -26.00 -21.80 -15.91
N ASN A 397 -26.33 -21.60 -14.63
CA ASN A 397 -27.12 -20.45 -14.19
C ASN A 397 -26.36 -19.15 -14.42
N TYR A 398 -25.06 -19.08 -14.12
CA TYR A 398 -24.24 -17.93 -14.47
C TYR A 398 -24.26 -17.65 -15.98
N ILE A 399 -24.15 -18.71 -16.81
CA ILE A 399 -24.24 -18.56 -18.27
C ILE A 399 -25.57 -17.90 -18.67
N LEU A 400 -26.68 -18.40 -18.12
CA LEU A 400 -28.02 -17.95 -18.48
C LEU A 400 -28.39 -16.57 -17.92
N GLU A 401 -28.01 -16.28 -16.68
CA GLU A 401 -28.43 -15.07 -15.96
C GLU A 401 -27.48 -13.89 -16.14
N VAL A 402 -26.22 -14.12 -16.51
CA VAL A 402 -25.18 -13.09 -16.54
C VAL A 402 -24.46 -13.08 -17.88
N PHE A 403 -23.82 -14.19 -18.26
CA PHE A 403 -22.96 -14.21 -19.44
C PHE A 403 -23.71 -13.97 -20.75
N LEU A 404 -24.79 -14.71 -21.01
CA LEU A 404 -25.56 -14.57 -22.24
C LEU A 404 -26.21 -13.19 -22.36
N PRO A 405 -26.86 -12.64 -21.32
CA PRO A 405 -27.42 -11.30 -21.43
C PRO A 405 -26.36 -10.21 -21.70
N ILE A 406 -25.21 -10.25 -21.02
CA ILE A 406 -24.11 -9.31 -21.29
C ILE A 406 -23.61 -9.47 -22.72
N THR A 407 -23.42 -10.72 -23.16
CA THR A 407 -22.95 -11.02 -24.52
C THR A 407 -23.93 -10.50 -25.58
N GLU A 408 -25.24 -10.70 -25.41
CA GLU A 408 -26.27 -10.17 -26.31
C GLU A 408 -26.23 -8.64 -26.40
N ILE A 409 -26.14 -7.95 -25.25
CA ILE A 409 -26.05 -6.48 -25.20
C ILE A 409 -24.82 -5.98 -25.97
N LEU A 410 -23.68 -6.64 -25.77
CA LEU A 410 -22.43 -6.25 -26.44
C LEU A 410 -22.49 -6.52 -27.95
N ILE A 411 -23.10 -7.64 -28.37
CA ILE A 411 -23.36 -7.94 -29.79
C ILE A 411 -24.25 -6.86 -30.41
N TRP A 412 -25.33 -6.43 -29.74
CA TRP A 412 -26.22 -5.38 -30.26
C TRP A 412 -25.51 -4.04 -30.51
N ILE A 413 -24.51 -3.72 -29.69
CA ILE A 413 -23.73 -2.48 -29.85
C ILE A 413 -22.74 -2.60 -31.01
N ASN A 414 -22.10 -3.76 -31.17
CA ASN A 414 -21.14 -3.96 -32.23
C ASN A 414 -21.01 -5.43 -32.67
N GLU A 415 -21.65 -5.77 -33.79
CA GLU A 415 -21.61 -7.12 -34.37
C GLU A 415 -20.19 -7.57 -34.81
N GLU A 416 -19.27 -6.64 -35.07
CA GLU A 416 -17.94 -6.93 -35.63
C GLU A 416 -16.80 -6.96 -34.59
N ASN A 417 -17.00 -6.46 -33.35
CA ASN A 417 -15.93 -6.38 -32.35
C ASN A 417 -16.16 -7.31 -31.15
N ILE A 418 -15.17 -8.15 -30.89
CA ILE A 418 -15.00 -8.89 -29.64
C ILE A 418 -14.85 -7.87 -28.48
N PHE A 419 -15.48 -8.15 -27.33
CA PHE A 419 -15.36 -7.30 -26.15
C PHE A 419 -14.01 -7.48 -25.44
N SER A 420 -13.52 -6.45 -24.77
CA SER A 420 -12.36 -6.59 -23.89
C SER A 420 -12.79 -7.20 -22.54
N PRO A 421 -11.92 -7.98 -21.85
CA PRO A 421 -12.22 -8.50 -20.52
C PRO A 421 -12.67 -7.42 -19.55
N GLU A 422 -12.08 -6.22 -19.63
CA GLU A 422 -12.43 -5.08 -18.77
C GLU A 422 -13.86 -4.58 -19.03
N GLU A 423 -14.31 -4.57 -20.29
CA GLU A 423 -15.67 -4.17 -20.65
C GLU A 423 -16.71 -5.15 -20.11
N TYR A 424 -16.43 -6.45 -20.25
CA TYR A 424 -17.30 -7.49 -19.71
C TYR A 424 -17.35 -7.44 -18.19
N GLU A 425 -16.20 -7.28 -17.53
CA GLU A 425 -16.12 -7.17 -16.08
C GLU A 425 -16.95 -6.00 -15.55
N SER A 426 -16.87 -4.84 -16.21
CA SER A 426 -17.64 -3.66 -15.85
C SER A 426 -19.14 -3.94 -15.86
N LEU A 427 -19.64 -4.62 -16.90
CA LEU A 427 -21.06 -4.99 -16.99
C LEU A 427 -21.45 -6.07 -16.00
N GLN A 428 -20.60 -7.08 -15.80
CA GLN A 428 -20.85 -8.14 -14.82
C GLN A 428 -21.06 -7.57 -13.42
N ARG A 429 -20.30 -6.55 -13.03
CA ARG A 429 -20.47 -5.89 -11.72
C ARG A 429 -21.87 -5.31 -11.54
N GLU A 430 -22.44 -4.74 -12.60
CA GLU A 430 -23.82 -4.22 -12.59
C GLU A 430 -24.85 -5.35 -12.43
N PHE A 431 -24.64 -6.49 -13.10
CA PHE A 431 -25.49 -7.69 -12.93
C PHE A 431 -25.39 -8.27 -11.52
N PHE A 432 -24.18 -8.35 -10.95
CA PHE A 432 -23.97 -8.86 -9.60
C PHE A 432 -24.59 -7.94 -8.54
N TYR A 433 -24.56 -6.62 -8.75
CA TYR A 433 -25.28 -5.66 -7.93
C TYR A 433 -26.79 -5.96 -7.89
N LEU A 434 -27.40 -6.16 -9.07
CA LEU A 434 -28.82 -6.51 -9.17
C LEU A 434 -29.14 -7.88 -8.55
N LEU A 435 -28.25 -8.85 -8.73
CA LEU A 435 -28.41 -10.19 -8.17
C LEU A 435 -28.52 -10.13 -6.64
N ARG A 436 -27.71 -9.31 -5.98
CA ARG A 436 -27.75 -9.11 -4.53
C ARG A 436 -29.04 -8.41 -4.09
N LEU A 437 -29.53 -7.43 -4.85
CA LEU A 437 -30.79 -6.73 -4.57
C LEU A 437 -32.06 -7.47 -5.02
N LYS A 438 -31.92 -8.60 -5.72
CA LYS A 438 -33.02 -9.30 -6.41
C LYS A 438 -34.24 -9.51 -5.52
N LYS A 439 -34.05 -9.96 -4.28
CA LYS A 439 -35.16 -10.21 -3.34
C LYS A 439 -35.87 -8.91 -2.95
N ILE A 440 -35.12 -7.87 -2.60
CA ILE A 440 -35.65 -6.56 -2.19
C ILE A 440 -36.45 -5.95 -3.33
N LEU A 441 -35.87 -5.88 -4.53
CA LEU A 441 -36.54 -5.31 -5.71
C LEU A 441 -37.84 -6.05 -6.04
N LEU A 442 -37.82 -7.39 -6.02
CA LEU A 442 -39.03 -8.18 -6.29
C LEU A 442 -40.11 -7.99 -5.20
N SER A 443 -39.72 -7.85 -3.94
CA SER A 443 -40.67 -7.57 -2.85
C SER A 443 -41.34 -6.21 -2.97
N GLU A 444 -40.67 -5.24 -3.60
CA GLU A 444 -41.20 -3.91 -3.94
C GLU A 444 -41.96 -3.90 -5.29
N GLY A 445 -42.15 -5.06 -5.93
CA GLY A 445 -42.80 -5.15 -7.25
C GLY A 445 -41.98 -4.58 -8.41
N LYS A 446 -40.68 -4.34 -8.21
CA LYS A 446 -39.74 -3.84 -9.21
C LYS A 446 -39.07 -4.99 -9.97
N SER A 447 -38.64 -4.73 -11.20
CA SER A 447 -37.82 -5.69 -11.95
C SER A 447 -36.42 -5.78 -11.36
N ALA A 448 -35.88 -7.00 -11.28
CA ALA A 448 -34.47 -7.25 -10.95
C ALA A 448 -33.62 -7.60 -12.19
N LYS A 449 -34.22 -7.60 -13.39
CA LYS A 449 -33.52 -7.86 -14.65
C LYS A 449 -32.83 -6.61 -15.17
N TYR A 450 -31.56 -6.72 -15.52
CA TYR A 450 -30.75 -5.62 -16.03
C TYR A 450 -31.37 -4.98 -17.28
N GLU A 451 -31.82 -5.78 -18.24
CA GLU A 451 -32.34 -5.31 -19.53
C GLU A 451 -33.60 -4.46 -19.36
N ASN A 452 -34.38 -4.73 -18.31
CA ASN A 452 -35.58 -3.97 -17.99
C ASN A 452 -35.24 -2.62 -17.35
N ILE A 453 -34.24 -2.60 -16.46
CA ILE A 453 -33.82 -1.36 -15.77
C ILE A 453 -33.06 -0.46 -16.74
N MET A 454 -32.20 -1.03 -17.58
CA MET A 454 -31.33 -0.31 -18.50
C MET A 454 -31.90 -0.21 -19.93
N ALA A 455 -33.20 -0.50 -20.14
CA ALA A 455 -33.79 -0.60 -21.48
C ALA A 455 -33.52 0.64 -22.36
N GLU A 456 -33.74 1.85 -21.83
CA GLU A 456 -33.51 3.10 -22.56
C GLU A 456 -32.01 3.35 -22.79
N ASN A 457 -31.19 3.08 -21.78
CA ASN A 457 -29.74 3.23 -21.87
C ASN A 457 -29.13 2.27 -22.91
N ILE A 458 -29.58 1.01 -22.95
CA ILE A 458 -29.17 0.02 -23.95
C ILE A 458 -29.54 0.52 -25.34
N LYS A 459 -30.78 1.00 -25.54
CA LYS A 459 -31.23 1.56 -26.82
C LYS A 459 -30.33 2.71 -27.27
N ILE A 460 -30.05 3.68 -26.39
CA ILE A 460 -29.15 4.80 -26.68
C ILE A 460 -27.73 4.31 -26.96
N ALA A 461 -27.23 3.35 -26.18
CA ALA A 461 -25.90 2.77 -26.35
C ALA A 461 -25.75 2.12 -27.74
N VAL A 462 -26.78 1.40 -28.20
CA VAL A 462 -26.84 0.79 -29.53
C VAL A 462 -26.89 1.86 -30.62
N GLU A 463 -27.75 2.88 -30.49
CA GLU A 463 -27.90 3.95 -31.49
C GLU A 463 -26.62 4.81 -31.63
N THR A 464 -25.95 5.08 -30.52
CA THR A 464 -24.77 5.96 -30.46
C THR A 464 -23.45 5.23 -30.50
N LYS A 465 -23.47 3.89 -30.41
CA LYS A 465 -22.29 3.04 -30.19
C LYS A 465 -21.47 3.44 -28.96
N ASN A 466 -22.11 4.03 -27.95
CA ASN A 466 -21.47 4.47 -26.72
C ASN A 466 -21.68 3.46 -25.58
N ARG A 467 -20.61 2.72 -25.26
CA ARG A 467 -20.62 1.65 -24.25
C ARG A 467 -20.73 2.18 -22.82
N ASP A 468 -20.28 3.40 -22.55
CA ASP A 468 -20.31 3.99 -21.20
C ASP A 468 -21.74 4.11 -20.64
N MET A 469 -22.74 4.16 -21.52
CA MET A 469 -24.16 4.23 -21.16
C MET A 469 -24.69 2.96 -20.50
N LEU A 470 -23.98 1.83 -20.63
CA LEU A 470 -24.36 0.55 -20.04
C LEU A 470 -23.96 0.41 -18.56
N CYS A 471 -23.20 1.34 -18.00
CA CYS A 471 -22.82 1.28 -16.59
C CYS A 471 -23.65 2.24 -15.74
N GLY A 472 -23.66 2.03 -14.43
CA GLY A 472 -24.31 2.94 -13.48
C GLY A 472 -25.71 2.51 -13.01
N VAL A 473 -26.07 1.23 -13.10
CA VAL A 473 -27.35 0.70 -12.60
C VAL A 473 -27.52 1.02 -11.12
N LYS A 474 -26.45 0.84 -10.32
CA LYS A 474 -26.43 1.22 -8.90
C LYS A 474 -26.86 2.66 -8.70
N ASN A 475 -26.24 3.60 -9.40
CA ASN A 475 -26.53 5.02 -9.25
C ASN A 475 -27.96 5.37 -9.66
N ILE A 476 -28.48 4.71 -10.71
CA ILE A 476 -29.87 4.88 -11.15
C ILE A 476 -30.82 4.42 -10.04
N LEU A 477 -30.68 3.18 -9.55
CA LEU A 477 -31.57 2.60 -8.56
C LEU A 477 -31.53 3.37 -7.23
N VAL A 478 -30.35 3.75 -6.75
CA VAL A 478 -30.19 4.52 -5.52
C VAL A 478 -30.84 5.90 -5.67
N LYS A 479 -30.61 6.61 -6.78
CA LYS A 479 -31.25 7.93 -7.02
C LYS A 479 -32.75 7.84 -7.21
N GLU A 480 -33.26 6.77 -7.81
CA GLU A 480 -34.70 6.55 -7.92
C GLU A 480 -35.33 6.32 -6.55
N LYS A 481 -34.71 5.48 -5.71
CA LYS A 481 -35.18 5.20 -4.36
C LYS A 481 -35.06 6.42 -3.44
N GLU A 482 -34.00 7.21 -3.58
CA GLU A 482 -33.86 8.52 -2.93
C GLU A 482 -35.04 9.43 -3.29
N LYS A 483 -35.34 9.61 -4.58
CA LYS A 483 -36.48 10.45 -5.01
C LYS A 483 -37.81 9.94 -4.48
N GLU A 484 -38.00 8.63 -4.45
CA GLU A 484 -39.17 7.99 -3.84
C GLU A 484 -39.24 8.35 -2.35
N PHE A 485 -38.14 8.24 -1.61
CA PHE A 485 -38.07 8.54 -0.19
C PHE A 485 -38.36 10.01 0.10
N ILE A 486 -37.69 10.93 -0.60
CA ILE A 486 -37.88 12.38 -0.43
C ILE A 486 -39.33 12.81 -0.68
N ARG A 487 -40.01 12.20 -1.66
CA ARG A 487 -41.43 12.52 -1.94
C ARG A 487 -42.39 12.11 -0.82
N ASN A 488 -41.98 11.19 0.06
CA ASN A 488 -42.76 10.75 1.21
C ASN A 488 -42.45 11.56 2.49
N LEU A 489 -41.54 12.54 2.42
CA LEU A 489 -41.24 13.45 3.52
C LEU A 489 -42.03 14.77 3.37
N GLU A 490 -42.62 15.23 4.47
CA GLU A 490 -43.19 16.57 4.63
C GLU A 490 -42.08 17.64 4.66
N ASN A 491 -40.92 17.34 5.28
CA ASN A 491 -39.77 18.24 5.39
C ASN A 491 -38.47 17.63 4.85
N ALA A 492 -38.31 17.69 3.52
CA ALA A 492 -37.11 17.24 2.84
C ALA A 492 -35.84 18.07 3.16
N GLU A 493 -35.98 19.35 3.53
CA GLU A 493 -34.83 20.24 3.80
C GLU A 493 -33.99 19.73 4.99
N LYS A 494 -34.66 19.26 6.05
CA LYS A 494 -33.97 18.67 7.20
C LYS A 494 -33.14 17.45 6.78
N PHE A 495 -33.67 16.61 5.91
CA PHE A 495 -32.96 15.43 5.41
C PHE A 495 -31.75 15.80 4.55
N TYR A 496 -31.88 16.78 3.64
CA TYR A 496 -30.75 17.28 2.86
C TYR A 496 -29.62 17.84 3.72
N SER A 497 -29.94 18.49 4.84
CA SER A 497 -28.93 18.98 5.79
C SER A 497 -28.10 17.85 6.41
N LEU A 498 -28.72 16.69 6.66
CA LEU A 498 -28.02 15.50 7.15
C LEU A 498 -27.08 14.91 6.09
N LEU A 499 -27.55 14.80 4.84
CA LEU A 499 -26.72 14.34 3.72
C LEU A 499 -25.52 15.27 3.47
N GLN A 500 -25.72 16.59 3.60
CA GLN A 500 -24.62 17.55 3.45
C GLN A 500 -23.55 17.38 4.55
N LYS A 501 -23.96 17.03 5.77
CA LYS A 501 -23.06 16.88 6.92
C LYS A 501 -22.36 15.51 6.93
N TYR A 502 -23.08 14.44 6.65
CA TYR A 502 -22.62 13.06 6.82
C TYR A 502 -22.34 12.33 5.50
N GLY A 503 -22.60 12.96 4.36
CA GLY A 503 -22.41 12.39 3.03
C GLY A 503 -23.67 11.72 2.48
N GLU A 504 -23.61 11.43 1.18
CA GLU A 504 -24.70 10.78 0.45
C GLU A 504 -24.86 9.31 0.86
N ILE A 505 -26.11 8.84 0.80
CA ILE A 505 -26.46 7.43 0.93
C ILE A 505 -26.16 6.76 -0.41
N LYS A 506 -25.33 5.72 -0.40
CA LYS A 506 -24.88 5.01 -1.60
C LYS A 506 -25.50 3.62 -1.72
N ARG A 507 -26.24 3.15 -0.71
CA ARG A 507 -26.93 1.85 -0.72
C ARG A 507 -28.42 1.99 -0.94
N TYR A 508 -28.97 1.05 -1.70
CA TYR A 508 -30.41 0.99 -1.95
C TYR A 508 -31.15 0.54 -0.67
N GLU A 509 -30.57 -0.45 0.00
CA GLU A 509 -31.08 -1.10 1.20
C GLU A 509 -31.23 -0.11 2.35
N THR A 510 -30.32 0.87 2.47
CA THR A 510 -30.41 1.92 3.49
C THR A 510 -31.67 2.77 3.33
N TYR A 511 -32.10 3.06 2.10
CA TYR A 511 -33.41 3.71 1.90
C TYR A 511 -34.58 2.78 2.23
N THR A 512 -34.48 1.48 1.94
CA THR A 512 -35.51 0.50 2.33
C THR A 512 -35.66 0.45 3.85
N ASP A 513 -34.55 0.45 4.60
CA ASP A 513 -34.58 0.51 6.07
C ASP A 513 -35.19 1.83 6.56
N PHE A 514 -34.84 2.95 5.92
CA PHE A 514 -35.41 4.26 6.25
C PHE A 514 -36.92 4.31 6.01
N PHE A 515 -37.44 3.70 4.94
CA PHE A 515 -38.89 3.57 4.73
C PHE A 515 -39.56 2.79 5.85
N ILE A 516 -38.99 1.66 6.26
CA ILE A 516 -39.51 0.84 7.36
C ILE A 516 -39.55 1.67 8.66
N MET A 517 -38.47 2.42 8.95
CA MET A 517 -38.43 3.30 10.12
C MET A 517 -39.43 4.45 10.04
N LEU A 518 -39.57 5.07 8.86
CA LEU A 518 -40.51 6.16 8.62
C LEU A 518 -41.95 5.69 8.86
N ASP A 519 -42.32 4.54 8.32
CA ASP A 519 -43.66 3.95 8.49
C ASP A 519 -43.95 3.57 9.95
N ASN A 520 -42.95 3.07 10.67
CA ASN A 520 -43.12 2.61 12.06
C ASN A 520 -43.18 3.76 13.08
N TYR A 521 -42.41 4.83 12.88
CA TYR A 521 -42.23 5.89 13.87
C TYR A 521 -42.91 7.21 13.50
N GLY A 522 -43.23 7.42 12.23
CA GLY A 522 -43.64 8.71 11.67
C GLY A 522 -42.47 9.68 11.51
N GLU A 523 -42.60 10.61 10.56
CA GLU A 523 -41.50 11.47 10.10
C GLU A 523 -40.80 12.23 11.22
N LYS A 524 -41.55 12.94 12.07
CA LYS A 524 -40.95 13.78 13.11
C LYS A 524 -40.03 12.97 14.02
N ARG A 525 -40.51 11.82 14.50
CA ARG A 525 -39.74 10.96 15.42
C ARG A 525 -38.56 10.31 14.71
N PHE A 526 -38.77 9.82 13.48
CA PHE A 526 -37.71 9.27 12.66
C PHE A 526 -36.57 10.28 12.45
N MET A 527 -36.90 11.50 12.01
CA MET A 527 -35.90 12.54 11.71
C MET A 527 -35.16 13.02 12.96
N ASP A 528 -35.87 13.20 14.09
CA ASP A 528 -35.23 13.63 15.35
C ASP A 528 -34.32 12.53 15.92
N SER A 529 -34.73 11.26 15.83
CA SER A 529 -33.89 10.12 16.23
C SER A 529 -32.67 9.98 15.31
N LEU A 530 -32.86 10.00 13.98
CA LEU A 530 -31.77 9.84 13.02
C LEU A 530 -30.71 10.92 13.18
N GLU A 531 -31.12 12.20 13.33
CA GLU A 531 -30.18 13.31 13.54
C GLU A 531 -29.35 13.12 14.81
N LYS A 532 -30.01 12.80 15.93
CA LYS A 532 -29.36 12.61 17.22
C LYS A 532 -28.41 11.41 17.20
N ASP A 533 -28.87 10.28 16.65
CA ASP A 533 -28.09 9.05 16.63
C ASP A 533 -26.88 9.18 15.70
N LEU A 534 -27.01 9.87 14.55
CA LEU A 534 -25.87 10.20 13.68
C LEU A 534 -24.90 11.18 14.34
N GLU A 535 -25.39 12.17 15.10
CA GLU A 535 -24.52 13.10 15.83
C GLU A 535 -23.73 12.38 16.92
N GLU A 536 -24.38 11.52 17.70
CA GLU A 536 -23.72 10.67 18.69
C GLU A 536 -22.71 9.73 18.03
N PHE A 537 -23.10 9.05 16.95
CA PHE A 537 -22.24 8.12 16.23
C PHE A 537 -21.00 8.81 15.62
N TYR A 538 -21.18 9.98 14.99
CA TYR A 538 -20.08 10.79 14.48
C TYR A 538 -19.22 11.41 15.58
N SER A 539 -19.71 11.45 16.82
CA SER A 539 -18.97 12.01 17.95
C SER A 539 -17.78 11.16 18.41
N PHE A 540 -17.71 9.88 18.02
CA PHE A 540 -16.65 8.95 18.40
C PHE A 540 -15.55 8.84 17.31
N ASP A 541 -14.30 9.14 17.67
CA ASP A 541 -13.17 9.06 16.72
C ASP A 541 -12.93 7.64 16.24
N GLU A 542 -13.13 6.62 17.09
CA GLU A 542 -13.00 5.22 16.72
C GLU A 542 -13.96 4.83 15.58
N ILE A 543 -15.19 5.33 15.62
CA ILE A 543 -16.22 5.08 14.60
C ILE A 543 -15.86 5.77 13.29
N VAL A 544 -15.45 7.03 13.36
CA VAL A 544 -15.02 7.79 12.17
C VAL A 544 -13.79 7.11 11.53
N ASN A 545 -12.83 6.69 12.36
CA ASN A 545 -11.65 5.99 11.91
C ASN A 545 -12.00 4.65 11.24
N GLU A 546 -12.84 3.84 11.88
CA GLU A 546 -13.29 2.56 11.32
C GLU A 546 -14.00 2.75 9.98
N TYR A 547 -14.92 3.72 9.88
CA TYR A 547 -15.58 4.07 8.62
C TYR A 547 -14.56 4.39 7.53
N LYS A 548 -13.59 5.28 7.82
CA LYS A 548 -12.57 5.68 6.84
C LYS A 548 -11.70 4.50 6.41
N THR A 549 -11.35 3.61 7.33
CA THR A 549 -10.56 2.40 7.06
C THR A 549 -11.32 1.47 6.12
N GLN A 550 -12.57 1.18 6.44
CA GLN A 550 -13.38 0.27 5.65
C GLN A 550 -13.75 0.86 4.28
N ALA A 551 -14.09 2.16 4.23
CA ALA A 551 -14.35 2.85 2.98
C ALA A 551 -13.13 2.82 2.05
N MET A 552 -11.91 2.92 2.61
CA MET A 552 -10.68 2.85 1.81
C MET A 552 -10.36 1.44 1.33
N LEU A 553 -10.43 0.43 2.21
CA LEU A 553 -10.28 -0.97 1.83
C LEU A 553 -11.27 -1.38 0.74
N TYR A 554 -12.49 -0.85 0.82
CA TYR A 554 -13.50 -1.00 -0.21
C TYR A 554 -13.07 -0.37 -1.56
N MET A 555 -12.68 0.91 -1.58
CA MET A 555 -12.35 1.62 -2.83
C MET A 555 -11.23 0.93 -3.61
N GLU A 556 -10.22 0.41 -2.91
CA GLU A 556 -9.10 -0.26 -3.55
C GLU A 556 -9.41 -1.69 -3.98
N ASN A 557 -10.20 -2.46 -3.24
CA ASN A 557 -10.61 -3.78 -3.72
C ASN A 557 -11.36 -3.67 -5.07
N ASN A 558 -12.11 -2.58 -5.32
CA ASN A 558 -12.75 -2.35 -6.63
C ASN A 558 -11.79 -1.85 -7.73
N THR A 559 -10.73 -1.15 -7.36
CA THR A 559 -9.74 -0.58 -8.30
C THR A 559 -8.65 -1.59 -8.65
N ILE A 560 -8.26 -2.44 -7.70
CA ILE A 560 -7.31 -3.55 -7.87
C ILE A 560 -7.91 -4.63 -8.76
N LEU A 561 -9.21 -4.89 -8.66
CA LEU A 561 -9.91 -5.80 -9.57
C LEU A 561 -9.82 -5.35 -11.04
N LYS A 562 -9.66 -4.05 -11.33
CA LYS A 562 -9.37 -3.57 -12.69
C LYS A 562 -8.01 -4.04 -13.25
N ASN A 563 -7.11 -4.59 -12.42
CA ASN A 563 -5.72 -4.82 -12.79
C ASN A 563 -5.03 -6.03 -12.08
N GLY A 564 -5.74 -7.07 -11.63
CA GLY A 564 -5.08 -8.22 -10.99
C GLY A 564 -6.00 -9.37 -10.59
N TYR A 565 -5.65 -10.57 -11.05
CA TYR A 565 -6.28 -11.84 -10.66
C TYR A 565 -5.87 -12.23 -9.22
N GLU A 566 -6.88 -12.51 -8.36
CA GLU A 566 -6.83 -13.01 -6.95
C GLU A 566 -6.57 -11.92 -5.88
N ASN A 567 -7.29 -11.76 -4.74
CA ASN A 567 -7.96 -12.71 -3.82
C ASN A 567 -9.13 -12.08 -2.99
N ASN A 568 -10.08 -12.97 -2.65
CA ASN A 568 -11.03 -13.13 -1.52
C ASN A 568 -11.70 -11.97 -0.73
N LEU A 569 -13.04 -12.06 -0.72
CA LEU A 569 -14.00 -12.06 0.41
C LEU A 569 -13.97 -10.90 1.43
N GLN A 570 -14.62 -9.79 1.09
CA GLN A 570 -15.39 -8.93 2.02
C GLN A 570 -16.38 -8.04 1.23
N GLU A 571 -17.51 -7.64 1.82
CA GLU A 571 -18.65 -7.02 1.12
C GLU A 571 -18.27 -5.91 0.11
N ASN A 572 -18.62 -6.15 -1.16
CA ASN A 572 -18.37 -5.24 -2.27
C ASN A 572 -19.50 -4.19 -2.40
N TYR A 573 -19.52 -3.13 -1.58
CA TYR A 573 -20.30 -1.90 -1.82
C TYR A 573 -19.64 -0.60 -1.37
N GLU A 574 -19.64 0.42 -2.24
CA GLU A 574 -19.24 1.77 -1.85
C GLU A 574 -20.35 2.30 -0.99
N TYR A 575 -20.05 2.56 0.28
CA TYR A 575 -21.03 3.00 1.25
C TYR A 575 -20.60 4.34 1.86
N GLY A 576 -21.55 5.24 2.02
CA GLY A 576 -21.38 6.49 2.76
C GLY A 576 -21.42 6.27 4.27
N PHE A 577 -21.17 7.33 5.05
CA PHE A 577 -21.16 7.23 6.51
C PHE A 577 -22.54 6.86 7.08
N ILE A 578 -23.63 7.31 6.45
CA ILE A 578 -25.00 6.95 6.84
C ILE A 578 -25.29 5.47 6.58
N ASP A 579 -24.80 4.94 5.46
CA ASP A 579 -24.90 3.51 5.17
C ASP A 579 -24.16 2.68 6.24
N PHE A 580 -22.94 3.11 6.60
CA PHE A 580 -22.13 2.50 7.65
C PHE A 580 -22.82 2.52 9.03
N PHE A 581 -23.42 3.66 9.38
CA PHE A 581 -24.23 3.80 10.60
C PHE A 581 -25.38 2.78 10.65
N ILE A 582 -26.09 2.58 9.54
CA ILE A 582 -27.20 1.64 9.47
C ILE A 582 -26.71 0.19 9.58
N MET A 583 -25.64 -0.17 8.86
CA MET A 583 -25.04 -1.51 8.92
C MET A 583 -24.62 -1.88 10.36
N LYS A 584 -24.05 -0.93 11.10
CA LYS A 584 -23.59 -1.16 12.48
C LYS A 584 -24.73 -1.34 13.48
N ASN A 585 -25.85 -0.64 13.27
CA ASN A 585 -26.95 -0.63 14.25
C ASN A 585 -28.07 -1.63 13.96
N LEU A 586 -28.28 -2.00 12.69
CA LEU A 586 -29.33 -2.95 12.30
C LEU A 586 -28.80 -4.31 11.85
N GLY A 587 -27.49 -4.44 11.62
CA GLY A 587 -26.86 -5.61 11.00
C GLY A 587 -26.96 -5.60 9.47
N GLU A 588 -26.27 -6.52 8.81
CA GLU A 588 -26.48 -6.78 7.39
C GLU A 588 -27.74 -7.65 7.22
N ILE A 589 -28.69 -7.18 6.40
CA ILE A 589 -29.86 -7.97 5.95
C ILE A 589 -29.47 -8.92 4.82
#